data_AF-A0A6M8FVD3-F1
#
_entry.id   AF-A0A6M8FVD3-F1
#
_cell.length_a   1.000
_cell.length_b   1.000
_cell.length_c   1.000
_cell.angle_alpha   90.00
_cell.angle_beta   90.00
_cell.angle_gamma   90.00
#
_symmetry.space_group_name_H-M   'P 1'
#
loop_
_entity.id
_entity.type
_entity.pdbx_description
1 polymer ?
#
loop_
_entity_poly.entity_id
_entity_poly.type
_entity_poly.pdbx_seq_one_letter_code
_entity_poly.pdbx_strand_id
1 'polypeptide(L)'
;MSLSRFYAWDFSVGLMSGSTLAYLLVVLLGLLLPSWPFNAFFTPLALLSLALQVPSWAWVDAERGAFLRRGLQLGGLLVVALWLGYFLC
;
A
#
# COMPACT_ATOMS: atom_id res chain seq x y z
N MET A 1 -7.45 24.94 6.11
CA MET A 1 -7.82 23.52 6.30
C MET A 1 -7.37 23.08 7.68
N SER A 2 -8.17 22.27 8.39
CA SER A 2 -7.81 21.75 9.73
C SER A 2 -6.59 20.82 9.67
N LEU A 3 -5.67 20.92 10.64
CA LEU A 3 -4.54 20.00 10.82
C LEU A 3 -4.97 18.52 10.85
N SER A 4 -6.12 18.20 11.45
CA SER A 4 -6.66 16.84 11.49
C SER A 4 -6.92 16.22 10.12
N ARG A 5 -7.27 17.05 9.12
CA ARG A 5 -7.53 16.55 7.76
C ARG A 5 -6.24 16.18 7.04
N PHE A 6 -5.14 16.88 7.32
CA PHE A 6 -3.84 16.54 6.75
C PHE A 6 -3.34 15.20 7.29
N TYR A 7 -3.40 14.97 8.60
CA TYR A 7 -3.01 13.68 9.17
C TYR A 7 -3.87 12.50 8.68
N ALA A 8 -5.19 12.70 8.52
CA ALA A 8 -6.08 11.68 7.97
C ALA A 8 -5.79 11.39 6.49
N TRP A 9 -5.46 12.43 5.72
CA TRP A 9 -5.03 12.29 4.33
C TRP A 9 -3.72 11.51 4.23
N ASP A 10 -2.71 11.90 5.02
CA ASP A 10 -1.40 11.25 5.06
C ASP A 10 -1.52 9.77 5.47
N PHE A 11 -2.36 9.47 6.47
CA PHE A 11 -2.67 8.08 6.82
C PHE A 11 -3.32 7.32 5.66
N SER A 12 -4.26 7.92 4.95
CA SER A 12 -4.95 7.29 3.82
C SER A 12 -4.01 7.01 2.65
N VAL A 13 -3.12 7.97 2.33
CA VAL A 13 -2.06 7.77 1.33
C VAL A 13 -1.13 6.64 1.77
N GLY A 14 -0.74 6.62 3.03
CA GLY A 14 0.04 5.52 3.59
C GLY A 14 -0.65 4.18 3.38
N LEU A 15 -1.94 4.09 3.74
CA LEU A 15 -2.75 2.88 3.61
C LEU A 15 -2.83 2.40 2.16
N MET A 16 -3.09 3.29 1.21
CA MET A 16 -3.11 2.98 -0.21
C MET A 16 -1.74 2.55 -0.74
N SER A 17 -0.66 3.20 -0.29
CA SER A 17 0.72 2.82 -0.63
C SER A 17 1.00 1.40 -0.15
N GLY A 18 0.65 1.13 1.11
CA GLY A 18 0.95 -0.14 1.78
C GLY A 18 0.20 -1.31 1.14
N SER A 19 -1.10 -1.13 0.91
CA SER A 19 -1.91 -2.17 0.25
C SER A 19 -1.44 -2.43 -1.17
N THR A 20 -1.15 -1.38 -1.95
CA THR A 20 -0.72 -1.52 -3.34
C THR A 20 0.66 -2.17 -3.44
N LEU A 21 1.60 -1.78 -2.57
CA LEU A 21 2.92 -2.39 -2.50
C LEU A 21 2.84 -3.86 -2.12
N ALA A 22 2.09 -4.20 -1.06
CA ALA A 22 1.93 -5.58 -0.63
C ALA A 22 1.25 -6.44 -1.71
N TYR A 23 0.23 -5.93 -2.38
CA TYR A 23 -0.41 -6.61 -3.52
C TYR A 23 0.59 -6.91 -4.63
N LEU A 24 1.38 -5.92 -5.04
CA LEU A 24 2.39 -6.10 -6.08
C LEU A 24 3.45 -7.12 -5.67
N LEU A 25 3.91 -7.08 -4.42
CA LEU A 25 4.86 -8.06 -3.90
C LEU A 25 4.27 -9.47 -3.95
N VAL A 26 3.02 -9.67 -3.49
CA VAL A 26 2.33 -10.96 -3.55
C VAL A 26 2.25 -11.47 -5.00
N VAL A 27 1.84 -10.62 -5.94
CA VAL A 27 1.72 -10.99 -7.36
C VAL A 27 3.09 -11.32 -7.98
N LEU A 28 4.13 -10.55 -7.65
CA LEU A 28 5.49 -10.76 -8.19
C LEU A 28 6.20 -11.94 -7.53
N LEU A 29 5.85 -12.31 -6.29
CA LEU A 29 6.34 -13.49 -5.59
C LEU A 29 5.72 -14.80 -6.09
N GLY A 30 4.83 -14.75 -7.09
CA GLY A 30 4.12 -15.91 -7.68
C GLY A 30 4.99 -17.00 -8.30
N LEU A 31 6.32 -16.90 -8.19
CA LEU A 31 7.26 -17.97 -8.53
C LEU A 31 7.64 -18.86 -7.33
N LEU A 32 7.39 -18.42 -6.09
CA LEU A 32 7.83 -19.10 -4.87
C LEU A 32 6.68 -19.49 -3.92
N LEU A 33 5.52 -18.85 -4.04
CA LEU A 33 4.36 -19.05 -3.17
C LEU A 33 3.06 -18.98 -3.98
N PRO A 34 1.94 -19.58 -3.49
CA PRO A 34 0.62 -19.33 -4.04
C PRO A 34 0.35 -17.82 -4.10
N SER A 35 0.12 -17.28 -5.29
CA SER A 35 -0.10 -15.86 -5.48
C SER A 35 -1.41 -15.61 -6.20
N TRP A 36 -1.94 -14.40 -6.03
CA TRP A 36 -2.97 -13.92 -6.94
C TRP A 36 -2.42 -13.83 -8.37
N PRO A 37 -3.25 -14.08 -9.39
CA PRO A 37 -2.79 -14.10 -10.77
C PRO A 37 -2.29 -12.72 -11.19
N PHE A 38 -1.19 -12.72 -11.94
CA PHE A 38 -0.72 -11.50 -12.59
C PHE A 38 -1.76 -11.00 -13.60
N ASN A 39 -2.17 -9.74 -13.45
CA ASN A 39 -3.05 -9.08 -14.42
C ASN A 39 -2.29 -7.99 -15.18
N ALA A 40 -2.12 -8.18 -16.49
CA ALA A 40 -1.33 -7.29 -17.34
C ALA A 40 -1.88 -5.86 -17.44
N PHE A 41 -3.14 -5.61 -17.05
CA PHE A 41 -3.73 -4.28 -16.99
C PHE A 41 -3.65 -3.67 -15.59
N PHE A 42 -4.06 -4.42 -14.55
CA PHE A 42 -4.09 -3.89 -13.18
C PHE A 42 -2.70 -3.78 -12.54
N THR A 43 -1.77 -4.68 -12.86
CA THR A 43 -0.42 -4.64 -12.28
C THR A 43 0.35 -3.37 -12.68
N PRO A 44 0.37 -2.94 -13.96
CA PRO A 44 0.93 -1.64 -14.33
C PRO A 44 0.21 -0.45 -13.68
N LEU A 45 -1.13 -0.51 -13.53
CA LEU A 45 -1.88 0.56 -12.86
C LEU A 45 -1.54 0.66 -11.37
N ALA A 46 -1.31 -0.46 -10.69
CA ALA A 46 -0.84 -0.50 -9.31
C ALA A 46 0.56 0.12 -9.19
N LEU A 47 1.48 -0.18 -10.11
CA LEU A 47 2.80 0.46 -10.16
C LEU A 47 2.70 1.98 -10.39
N LEU A 48 1.85 2.40 -11.34
CA LEU A 48 1.59 3.82 -11.60
C LEU A 48 0.99 4.52 -10.37
N SER A 49 0.04 3.87 -9.69
CA SER A 49 -0.56 4.38 -8.46
C SER A 49 0.48 4.59 -7.36
N LEU A 50 1.45 3.69 -7.19
CA LEU A 50 2.57 3.89 -6.27
C LEU A 50 3.46 5.07 -6.67
N ALA A 51 3.80 5.18 -7.95
CA ALA A 51 4.62 6.27 -8.46
C ALA A 51 3.96 7.64 -8.20
N LEU A 52 2.64 7.72 -8.35
CA LEU A 52 1.87 8.94 -8.07
C LEU A 52 1.84 9.32 -6.58
N GLN A 53 2.14 8.39 -5.67
CA GLN A 53 2.19 8.65 -4.22
C GLN A 53 3.57 9.16 -3.76
N VAL A 54 4.62 9.05 -4.58
CA VAL A 54 6.00 9.48 -4.26
C VAL A 54 6.08 10.94 -3.76
N PRO A 55 5.37 11.92 -4.34
CA PRO A 55 5.37 13.29 -3.82
C PRO A 55 4.83 13.39 -2.40
N SER A 56 3.86 12.58 -1.99
CA SER A 56 3.36 12.60 -0.62
C SER A 56 4.41 12.12 0.39
N TRP A 57 5.32 11.24 -0.03
CA TRP A 57 6.41 10.75 0.81
C TRP A 57 7.61 11.70 0.86
N ALA A 58 7.92 12.39 -0.24
CA ALA A 58 9.10 13.24 -0.34
C ALA A 58 8.97 14.58 0.39
N TRP A 59 7.75 15.08 0.61
CA TRP A 59 7.50 16.43 1.12
C TRP A 59 6.84 16.44 2.51
N VAL A 60 6.95 15.35 3.26
CA VAL A 60 6.30 15.20 4.57
C VAL A 60 7.25 15.55 5.71
N ASP A 61 6.75 16.28 6.71
CA ASP A 61 7.46 16.50 7.97
C ASP A 61 7.47 15.23 8.86
N ALA A 62 8.23 15.25 9.96
CA ALA A 62 8.41 14.07 10.80
C ALA A 62 7.11 13.56 11.45
N GLU A 63 6.22 14.47 11.87
CA GLU A 63 4.96 14.11 12.55
C GLU A 63 3.96 13.53 11.55
N ARG A 64 3.74 14.21 10.43
CA ARG A 64 2.88 13.72 9.34
C ARG A 64 3.43 12.44 8.71
N GLY A 65 4.76 12.31 8.65
CA GLY A 65 5.44 11.10 8.19
C GLY A 65 5.17 9.88 9.08
N ALA A 66 4.89 10.07 10.37
CA ALA A 66 4.47 8.98 11.24
C ALA A 66 3.09 8.42 10.86
N PHE A 67 2.15 9.27 10.43
CA PHE A 67 0.82 8.84 9.96
C PHE A 67 0.91 8.10 8.62
N LEU A 68 1.72 8.58 7.67
CA LEU A 68 2.03 7.86 6.43
C LEU A 68 2.56 6.45 6.71
N ARG A 69 3.58 6.33 7.59
CA ARG A 69 4.17 5.03 7.94
C ARG A 69 3.17 4.08 8.61
N ARG A 70 2.34 4.58 9.53
CA ARG A 70 1.29 3.77 10.17
C ARG A 70 0.26 3.28 9.15
N GLY A 71 -0.17 4.15 8.24
CA GLY A 71 -1.04 3.78 7.13
C GLY A 71 -0.40 2.68 6.27
N LEU A 72 0.85 2.86 5.86
CA LEU A 72 1.62 1.89 5.06
C LEU A 72 1.66 0.52 5.73
N GLN A 73 2.00 0.47 7.01
CA GLN A 73 2.05 -0.78 7.78
C GLN A 73 0.68 -1.46 7.83
N LEU A 74 -0.38 -0.70 8.13
CA LEU A 74 -1.73 -1.26 8.23
C LEU A 74 -2.25 -1.74 6.87
N GLY A 75 -2.06 -0.96 5.80
CA GLY A 75 -2.45 -1.34 4.45
C GLY A 75 -1.75 -2.61 3.98
N GLY A 76 -0.44 -2.73 4.26
CA GLY A 76 0.32 -3.93 3.96
C GLY A 76 -0.17 -5.14 4.76
N LEU A 77 -0.36 -4.99 6.07
CA LEU A 77 -0.87 -6.05 6.95
C LEU A 77 -2.25 -6.55 6.52
N LEU A 78 -3.15 -5.65 6.12
CA LEU A 78 -4.47 -6.01 5.61
C LEU A 78 -4.38 -6.90 4.38
N VAL A 79 -3.52 -6.55 3.42
CA VAL A 79 -3.34 -7.36 2.21
C VAL A 79 -2.70 -8.71 2.52
N VAL A 80 -1.70 -8.76 3.41
CA VAL A 80 -1.10 -10.03 3.86
C VAL A 80 -2.14 -10.89 4.58
N ALA A 81 -2.99 -10.32 5.44
CA ALA A 81 -4.05 -11.06 6.11
C ALA A 81 -5.10 -11.59 5.12
N LEU A 82 -5.48 -10.80 4.11
CA LEU A 82 -6.37 -11.24 3.04
C LEU A 82 -5.75 -12.37 2.21
N TRP A 83 -4.45 -12.26 1.90
CA TRP A 83 -3.71 -13.31 1.20
C TRP A 83 -3.68 -14.61 2.01
N LEU A 84 -3.34 -14.54 3.31
CA LEU A 84 -3.36 -15.69 4.21
C LEU A 84 -4.75 -16.32 4.29
N GLY A 85 -5.80 -15.51 4.46
CA GLY A 85 -7.17 -16.00 4.53
C GLY A 85 -7.67 -16.61 3.21
N TYR A 86 -7.17 -16.16 2.05
CA TYR A 86 -7.56 -16.72 0.76
C TYR A 86 -6.89 -18.07 0.48
N PHE A 87 -5.64 -18.27 0.94
CA PHE A 87 -4.86 -19.47 0.62
C PHE A 87 -4.74 -20.49 1.76
N LEU A 88 -5.00 -20.11 3.02
CA LEU A 88 -4.86 -20.97 4.20
C LEU A 88 -6.19 -21.27 4.90
N CYS A 89 -7.31 -20.71 4.47
CA CYS A 89 -8.65 -21.00 4.98
C CYS A 89 -9.54 -21.58 3.89
#